data_AF-A0A929JZ30-F1
#
_entry.id   AF-A0A929JZ30-F1
#
_cell.length_a   1.000
_cell.length_b   1.000
_cell.length_c   1.000
_cell.angle_alpha   90.00
_cell.angle_beta   90.00
_cell.angle_gamma   90.00
#
_symmetry.space_group_name_H-M   'P 1'
#
loop_
_entity.id
_entity.type
_entity.pdbx_description
1 polymer ?
#
loop_
_entity_poly.entity_id
_entity_poly.type
_entity_poly.pdbx_seq_one_letter_code
_entity_poly.pdbx_strand_id
1 'polypeptide(L)'
;MNSDNQSPMPTWQKFSSTIKAVIIGGLTLALLIPSIFVQNLIDERQNRNQQVLEDISNQWSGSQLINGPVLVIPYRSFEKYVDTSKHVNVRETIGKLYVLPEHLKYKASTRSEKRHKGIFYAAVYNADINVNGDFGKIDLTGMQISPTQLLPERAYLLFGLSDTKGLKSLPEINIGGQKTTTRPAFNDTLFENTMQAAFNATGLLEKSGQFNYTLQIKGSNELRFLPLGKATTAEVSGNWTSPSFDGSVSADNHKVDTSGFTAKWHTLNLGQTFPQQWVNVDNIFGNKEKVSESSFGVKMIIPVDDYQKTMRTSKYAILIILLTFVALFLTEIITRTSIHTFNYLLVGAAMVVFYILLLSFAEQVGFNISYAIAAVATVGLISWFIASLLKNGKVAGLLTFILSVFYVFVFVIIQLEDLALLVGSVTLFAIIAILMYFSRKINWDNQ
;
A
#
# COMPACT_ATOMS: atom_id res chain seq x y z
N MET A 1 47.85 33.14 -62.25
CA MET A 1 48.01 33.32 -60.79
C MET A 1 46.62 33.56 -60.24
N ASN A 2 46.13 32.57 -59.47
CA ASN A 2 44.76 32.44 -59.03
C ASN A 2 44.36 33.48 -57.98
N SER A 3 43.12 33.92 -58.10
CA SER A 3 42.29 34.55 -57.08
C SER A 3 42.02 33.57 -55.94
N ASP A 4 42.42 33.92 -54.71
CA ASP A 4 41.90 33.27 -53.50
C ASP A 4 40.73 34.09 -52.95
N ASN A 5 39.54 33.62 -53.33
CA ASN A 5 38.25 34.05 -52.82
C ASN A 5 37.97 33.23 -51.54
N GLN A 6 38.40 33.73 -50.38
CA GLN A 6 37.98 33.17 -49.10
C GLN A 6 36.58 33.67 -48.77
N SER A 7 35.59 32.81 -49.00
CA SER A 7 34.22 32.99 -48.52
C SER A 7 34.20 33.02 -46.98
N PRO A 8 33.48 33.96 -46.35
CA PRO A 8 33.40 34.01 -44.89
C PRO A 8 32.57 32.81 -44.40
N MET A 9 33.07 32.11 -43.37
CA MET A 9 32.29 31.09 -42.66
C MET A 9 30.94 31.67 -42.19
N PRO A 10 29.84 30.90 -42.27
CA PRO A 10 28.54 31.39 -41.84
C PRO A 10 28.56 31.59 -40.31
N THR A 11 28.58 32.85 -39.89
CA THR A 11 28.42 33.24 -38.50
C THR A 11 27.03 32.83 -38.03
N TRP A 12 26.98 31.95 -37.02
CA TRP A 12 25.78 31.41 -36.37
C TRP A 12 25.03 32.48 -35.52
N GLN A 13 25.12 33.75 -35.89
CA GLN A 13 24.68 34.92 -35.10
C GLN A 13 23.38 35.57 -35.61
N LYS A 14 22.67 34.97 -36.56
CA LYS A 14 21.41 35.52 -37.09
C LYS A 14 20.32 34.47 -37.29
N PHE A 15 20.05 33.66 -36.27
CA PHE A 15 18.75 32.99 -36.23
C PHE A 15 17.69 33.99 -35.80
N SER A 16 16.68 34.21 -36.64
CA SER A 16 15.45 34.91 -36.26
C SER A 16 14.92 34.28 -34.97
N SER A 17 14.39 35.11 -34.05
CA SER A 17 13.84 34.67 -32.75
C SER A 17 12.85 33.51 -32.88
N THR A 18 12.15 33.41 -34.01
CA THR A 18 11.25 32.29 -34.34
C THR A 18 11.98 30.96 -34.48
N ILE A 19 13.13 30.91 -35.17
CA ILE A 19 13.90 29.67 -35.34
C ILE A 19 14.47 29.23 -33.98
N LYS A 20 14.89 30.19 -33.16
CA LYS A 20 15.38 29.89 -31.82
C LYS A 20 14.28 29.35 -30.91
N ALA A 21 13.06 29.90 -30.98
CA ALA A 21 11.91 29.37 -30.26
C ALA A 21 11.58 27.92 -30.66
N VAL A 22 11.66 27.59 -31.95
CA VAL A 22 11.49 26.20 -32.45
C VAL A 22 12.57 25.29 -31.89
N ILE A 23 13.83 25.73 -31.86
CA ILE A 23 14.94 24.96 -31.27
C ILE A 23 14.71 24.72 -29.78
N ILE A 24 14.26 25.73 -29.02
CA ILE A 24 13.95 25.58 -27.58
C ILE A 24 12.77 24.62 -27.38
N GLY A 25 11.74 24.68 -28.24
CA GLY A 25 10.65 23.71 -28.24
C GLY A 25 11.14 22.28 -28.51
N GLY A 26 12.01 22.11 -29.50
CA GLY A 26 12.66 20.82 -29.80
C GLY A 26 13.52 20.31 -28.65
N LEU A 27 14.29 21.18 -27.98
CA LEU A 27 15.05 20.85 -26.78
C LEU A 27 14.16 20.45 -25.61
N THR A 28 13.03 21.13 -25.43
CA THR A 28 12.03 20.80 -24.40
C THR A 28 11.54 19.38 -24.61
N LEU A 29 11.16 19.03 -25.84
CA LEU A 29 10.74 17.68 -26.20
C LEU A 29 11.86 16.65 -26.03
N ALA A 30 13.09 16.99 -26.44
CA ALA A 30 14.25 16.11 -26.26
C ALA A 30 14.52 15.80 -24.78
N LEU A 31 14.35 16.77 -23.88
CA LEU A 31 14.52 16.59 -22.44
C LEU A 31 13.41 15.77 -21.77
N LEU A 32 12.28 15.55 -22.45
CA LEU A 32 11.28 14.59 -21.98
C LEU A 32 11.81 13.16 -22.01
N ILE A 33 12.75 12.83 -22.90
CA ILE A 33 13.33 11.49 -23.00
C ILE A 33 14.07 11.12 -21.70
N PRO A 34 15.05 11.91 -21.19
CA PRO A 34 15.63 11.67 -19.87
C PRO A 34 14.61 11.67 -18.73
N SER A 35 13.57 12.52 -18.80
CA SER A 35 12.52 12.53 -17.78
C SER A 35 11.78 11.20 -17.69
N ILE A 36 11.53 10.52 -18.83
CA ILE A 36 10.93 9.18 -18.85
C ILE A 36 11.87 8.16 -18.19
N PHE A 37 13.18 8.24 -18.44
CA PHE A 37 14.14 7.35 -17.78
C PHE A 37 14.16 7.53 -16.27
N VAL A 38 14.01 8.76 -15.78
CA VAL A 38 13.86 9.01 -14.34
C VAL A 38 12.58 8.39 -13.79
N GLN A 39 11.44 8.53 -14.50
CA GLN A 39 10.19 7.89 -14.08
C GLN A 39 10.33 6.37 -14.02
N ASN A 40 10.94 5.76 -15.03
CA ASN A 40 11.24 4.32 -15.03
C ASN A 40 12.16 3.91 -13.88
N LEU A 41 13.15 4.75 -13.54
CA LEU A 41 14.03 4.50 -12.38
C LEU A 41 13.24 4.57 -11.06
N ILE A 42 12.31 5.51 -10.92
CA ILE A 42 11.43 5.60 -9.74
C ILE A 42 10.55 4.36 -9.66
N ASP A 43 9.97 3.91 -10.78
CA ASP A 43 9.17 2.68 -10.85
C ASP A 43 9.99 1.44 -10.50
N GLU A 44 11.21 1.30 -11.03
CA GLU A 44 12.12 0.21 -10.69
C GLU A 44 12.42 0.19 -9.19
N ARG A 45 12.68 1.36 -8.60
CA ARG A 45 12.96 1.50 -7.17
C ARG A 45 11.73 1.19 -6.31
N GLN A 46 10.55 1.64 -6.71
CA GLN A 46 9.30 1.31 -6.03
C GLN A 46 9.00 -0.20 -6.09
N ASN A 47 9.19 -0.82 -7.25
CA ASN A 47 9.03 -2.26 -7.42
C ASN A 47 10.05 -3.05 -6.60
N ARG A 48 11.31 -2.58 -6.56
CA ARG A 48 12.34 -3.18 -5.70
C ARG A 48 11.97 -3.08 -4.22
N ASN A 49 11.42 -1.95 -3.77
CA ASN A 49 10.92 -1.81 -2.41
C ASN A 49 9.84 -2.86 -2.10
N GLN A 50 8.85 -3.01 -2.98
CA GLN A 50 7.79 -4.01 -2.81
C GLN A 50 8.36 -5.44 -2.76
N GLN A 51 9.29 -5.79 -3.65
CA GLN A 51 9.96 -7.09 -3.64
C GLN A 51 10.73 -7.32 -2.34
N VAL A 52 11.42 -6.30 -1.81
CA VAL A 52 12.15 -6.42 -0.55
C VAL A 52 11.19 -6.56 0.64
N LEU A 53 10.06 -5.87 0.63
CA LEU A 53 8.99 -6.06 1.62
C LEU A 53 8.49 -7.51 1.60
N GLU A 54 8.20 -8.05 0.41
CA GLU A 54 7.77 -9.44 0.22
C GLU A 54 8.85 -10.44 0.65
N ASP A 55 10.12 -10.20 0.34
CA ASP A 55 11.24 -11.03 0.78
C ASP A 55 11.39 -11.06 2.31
N ILE A 56 11.33 -9.90 2.97
CA ILE A 56 11.40 -9.81 4.43
C ILE A 56 10.20 -10.52 5.06
N SER A 57 9.01 -10.29 4.53
CA SER A 57 7.77 -10.98 4.90
C SER A 57 7.92 -12.50 4.76
N ASN A 58 8.44 -12.99 3.63
CA ASN A 58 8.63 -14.41 3.38
C ASN A 58 9.65 -15.07 4.31
N GLN A 59 10.72 -14.35 4.67
CA GLN A 59 11.76 -14.82 5.58
C GLN A 59 11.33 -14.80 7.05
N TRP A 60 10.49 -13.84 7.45
CA TRP A 60 9.98 -13.72 8.82
C TRP A 60 8.71 -14.55 9.01
N SER A 61 7.61 -14.03 8.49
CA SER A 61 6.30 -14.64 8.27
C SER A 61 5.42 -13.53 7.71
N GLY A 62 4.56 -13.86 6.76
CA GLY A 62 3.76 -12.87 6.06
C GLY A 62 2.67 -12.21 6.90
N SER A 63 1.80 -11.49 6.22
CA SER A 63 0.55 -10.97 6.79
C SER A 63 -0.23 -12.08 7.48
N GLN A 64 -0.68 -11.85 8.71
CA GLN A 64 -1.43 -12.84 9.50
C GLN A 64 -2.92 -12.52 9.51
N LEU A 65 -3.71 -13.47 9.04
CA LEU A 65 -5.16 -13.51 9.19
C LEU A 65 -5.50 -14.67 10.12
N ILE A 66 -6.11 -14.34 11.27
CA ILE A 66 -6.59 -15.32 12.23
C ILE A 66 -8.02 -15.71 11.85
N ASN A 67 -8.17 -16.98 11.45
CA ASN A 67 -9.45 -17.59 11.16
C ASN A 67 -9.85 -18.52 12.30
N GLY A 68 -11.10 -18.47 12.76
CA GLY A 68 -11.59 -19.42 13.75
C GLY A 68 -11.62 -18.91 15.20
N PRO A 69 -12.13 -19.74 16.11
CA PRO A 69 -12.36 -21.18 15.93
C PRO A 69 -13.73 -21.52 15.31
N VAL A 70 -13.82 -22.71 14.70
CA VAL A 70 -15.04 -23.34 14.20
C VAL A 70 -15.15 -24.72 14.84
N LEU A 71 -16.30 -25.05 15.42
CA LEU A 71 -16.57 -26.36 15.98
C LEU A 71 -17.09 -27.28 14.88
N VAL A 72 -16.52 -28.49 14.77
CA VAL A 72 -17.00 -29.53 13.88
C VAL A 72 -17.45 -30.74 14.67
N ILE A 73 -18.69 -31.15 14.44
CA ILE A 73 -19.29 -32.36 15.01
C ILE A 73 -19.65 -33.30 13.87
N PRO A 74 -18.96 -34.44 13.72
CA PRO A 74 -19.35 -35.45 12.76
C PRO A 74 -20.73 -36.04 13.11
N TYR A 75 -21.51 -36.42 12.10
CA TYR A 75 -22.81 -37.06 12.31
C TYR A 75 -23.05 -38.17 11.28
N ARG A 76 -23.85 -39.17 11.66
CA ARG A 76 -24.26 -40.27 10.79
C ARG A 76 -25.35 -39.79 9.84
N SER A 77 -25.05 -39.78 8.55
CA SER A 77 -25.99 -39.50 7.47
C SER A 77 -26.36 -40.78 6.73
N PHE A 78 -27.58 -40.86 6.21
CA PHE A 78 -28.08 -42.00 5.46
C PHE A 78 -28.43 -41.55 4.05
N GLU A 79 -27.55 -41.85 3.09
CA GLU A 79 -27.77 -41.50 1.69
C GLU A 79 -28.44 -42.67 0.97
N LYS A 80 -29.56 -42.39 0.29
CA LYS A 80 -30.23 -43.33 -0.59
C LYS A 80 -29.55 -43.28 -1.95
N TYR A 81 -29.05 -44.41 -2.42
CA TYR A 81 -28.54 -44.55 -3.79
C TYR A 81 -29.29 -45.67 -4.50
N VAL A 82 -29.45 -45.51 -5.82
CA VAL A 82 -30.09 -46.52 -6.67
C VAL A 82 -28.98 -47.31 -7.35
N ASP A 83 -28.91 -48.61 -7.07
CA ASP A 83 -27.94 -49.49 -7.73
C ASP A 83 -28.34 -49.73 -9.21
N THR A 84 -27.41 -50.24 -10.00
CA THR A 84 -27.58 -50.62 -11.42
C THR A 84 -28.78 -51.53 -11.65
N SER A 85 -29.20 -52.29 -10.62
CA SER A 85 -30.39 -53.14 -10.60
C SER A 85 -31.68 -52.43 -10.13
N LYS A 86 -31.72 -51.09 -10.11
CA LYS A 86 -32.86 -50.25 -9.67
C LYS A 86 -33.35 -50.47 -8.22
N HIS A 87 -32.55 -51.08 -7.36
CA HIS A 87 -32.86 -51.20 -5.93
C HIS A 87 -32.39 -49.96 -5.18
N VAL A 88 -33.24 -49.44 -4.28
CA VAL A 88 -32.88 -48.33 -3.39
C VAL A 88 -32.12 -48.91 -2.20
N ASN A 89 -30.81 -48.68 -2.18
CA ASN A 89 -29.94 -49.05 -1.07
C ASN A 89 -29.64 -47.81 -0.22
N VAL A 90 -29.42 -48.04 1.08
CA VAL A 90 -29.05 -46.98 2.03
C VAL A 90 -27.59 -47.18 2.40
N ARG A 91 -26.76 -46.16 2.17
CA ARG A 91 -25.37 -46.13 2.64
C ARG A 91 -25.26 -45.22 3.84
N GLU A 92 -24.63 -45.71 4.91
CA GLU A 92 -24.20 -44.87 6.02
C GLU A 92 -22.96 -44.07 5.58
N THR A 93 -23.06 -42.75 5.63
CA THR A 93 -21.97 -41.80 5.38
C THR A 93 -21.75 -40.94 6.63
N ILE A 94 -20.53 -40.40 6.79
CA ILE A 94 -20.21 -39.49 7.89
C ILE A 94 -20.25 -38.07 7.32
N GLY A 95 -21.25 -37.30 7.75
CA GLY A 95 -21.33 -35.87 7.47
C GLY A 95 -20.61 -35.04 8.54
N LYS A 96 -20.40 -33.76 8.24
CA LYS A 96 -19.79 -32.77 9.13
C LYS A 96 -20.80 -31.65 9.40
N LEU A 97 -21.08 -31.38 10.68
CA LEU A 97 -21.78 -30.18 11.12
C LEU A 97 -20.74 -29.15 11.58
N TYR A 98 -20.73 -27.99 10.94
CA TYR A 98 -19.89 -26.86 11.29
C TYR A 98 -20.71 -25.84 12.11
N VAL A 99 -20.14 -25.36 13.21
CA VAL A 99 -20.79 -24.43 14.14
C VAL A 99 -19.82 -23.29 14.46
N LEU A 100 -20.26 -22.06 14.24
CA LEU A 100 -19.52 -20.85 14.61
C LEU A 100 -19.79 -20.44 16.08
N PRO A 101 -18.88 -19.68 16.71
CA PRO A 101 -19.07 -19.21 18.08
C PRO A 101 -20.29 -18.30 18.23
N GLU A 102 -20.97 -18.33 19.38
CA GLU A 102 -21.95 -17.30 19.72
C GLU A 102 -21.23 -16.01 20.15
N HIS A 103 -20.23 -16.14 21.04
CA HIS A 103 -19.33 -15.05 21.40
C HIS A 103 -17.89 -15.39 21.05
N LEU A 104 -17.21 -14.46 20.41
CA LEU A 104 -15.80 -14.58 20.05
C LEU A 104 -15.04 -13.33 20.47
N LYS A 105 -13.96 -13.53 21.21
CA LYS A 105 -13.13 -12.43 21.70
C LYS A 105 -11.66 -12.67 21.39
N TYR A 106 -11.08 -11.69 20.71
CA TYR A 106 -9.65 -11.61 20.45
C TYR A 106 -9.02 -10.54 21.34
N LYS A 107 -7.95 -10.89 22.05
CA LYS A 107 -7.10 -9.91 22.73
C LYS A 107 -5.67 -10.11 22.27
N ALA A 108 -5.15 -9.17 21.48
CA ALA A 108 -3.84 -9.25 20.87
C ALA A 108 -2.91 -8.15 21.39
N SER A 109 -1.69 -8.53 21.72
CA SER A 109 -0.60 -7.61 22.05
C SER A 109 0.54 -7.80 21.07
N THR A 110 0.87 -6.75 20.32
CA THR A 110 1.92 -6.78 19.29
C THR A 110 3.17 -6.03 19.74
N ARG A 111 4.33 -6.57 19.39
CA ARG A 111 5.65 -5.96 19.53
C ARG A 111 6.29 -5.88 18.15
N SER A 112 6.26 -4.69 17.58
CA SER A 112 6.70 -4.39 16.22
C SER A 112 8.14 -3.86 16.21
N GLU A 113 8.91 -4.26 15.21
CA GLU A 113 10.27 -3.81 14.94
C GLU A 113 10.45 -3.55 13.43
N LYS A 114 11.37 -2.64 13.09
CA LYS A 114 11.78 -2.42 11.69
C LYS A 114 12.86 -3.44 11.33
N ARG A 115 12.62 -4.23 10.29
CA ARG A 115 13.63 -5.13 9.70
C ARG A 115 14.15 -4.54 8.41
N HIS A 116 15.48 -4.41 8.32
CA HIS A 116 16.14 -3.81 7.17
C HIS A 116 16.68 -4.87 6.21
N LYS A 117 16.63 -4.55 4.91
CA LYS A 117 17.37 -5.25 3.85
C LYS A 117 17.89 -4.20 2.86
N GLY A 118 19.18 -3.88 2.99
CA GLY A 118 19.77 -2.72 2.31
C GLY A 118 19.19 -1.42 2.86
N ILE A 119 18.77 -0.52 1.97
CA ILE A 119 18.11 0.76 2.32
C ILE A 119 16.62 0.61 2.64
N PHE A 120 16.01 -0.52 2.27
CA PHE A 120 14.60 -0.77 2.49
C PHE A 120 14.36 -1.39 3.86
N TYR A 121 13.14 -1.25 4.37
CA TYR A 121 12.72 -1.89 5.61
C TYR A 121 11.25 -2.28 5.59
N ALA A 122 10.90 -3.32 6.35
CA ALA A 122 9.54 -3.77 6.58
C ALA A 122 9.19 -3.72 8.08
N ALA A 123 7.92 -3.50 8.40
CA ALA A 123 7.41 -3.61 9.75
C ALA A 123 7.07 -5.09 10.01
N VAL A 124 7.83 -5.70 10.92
CA VAL A 124 7.56 -7.06 11.39
C VAL A 124 7.12 -7.00 12.86
N TYR A 125 6.39 -8.01 13.30
CA TYR A 125 5.92 -8.07 14.67
C TYR A 125 5.94 -9.47 15.24
N ASN A 126 5.94 -9.52 16.57
CA ASN A 126 5.56 -10.67 17.36
C ASN A 126 4.22 -10.34 18.03
N ALA A 127 3.26 -11.26 17.99
CA ALA A 127 1.95 -11.09 18.60
C ALA A 127 1.65 -12.23 19.58
N ASP A 128 1.18 -11.84 20.76
CA ASP A 128 0.56 -12.73 21.74
C ASP A 128 -0.95 -12.52 21.65
N ILE A 129 -1.70 -13.53 21.18
CA ILE A 129 -3.14 -13.43 20.90
C ILE A 129 -3.88 -14.41 21.80
N ASN A 130 -4.67 -13.89 22.73
CA ASN A 130 -5.61 -14.70 23.51
C ASN A 130 -6.96 -14.74 22.78
N VAL A 131 -7.43 -15.95 22.52
CA VAL A 131 -8.74 -16.20 21.90
C VAL A 131 -9.62 -16.90 22.93
N ASN A 132 -10.78 -16.34 23.21
CA ASN A 132 -11.76 -16.94 24.11
C ASN A 132 -13.19 -16.70 23.61
N GLY A 133 -14.11 -17.53 24.06
CA GLY A 133 -15.49 -17.48 23.61
C GLY A 133 -16.29 -18.72 23.98
N ASP A 134 -17.46 -18.84 23.37
CA ASP A 134 -18.38 -19.95 23.55
C ASP A 134 -19.18 -20.22 22.27
N PHE A 135 -19.66 -21.45 22.10
CA PHE A 135 -20.44 -21.88 20.93
C PHE A 135 -21.96 -21.74 21.13
N GLY A 136 -22.40 -21.30 22.31
CA GLY A 136 -23.81 -21.21 22.64
C GLY A 136 -24.53 -22.57 22.55
N LYS A 137 -25.83 -22.52 22.30
CA LYS A 137 -26.65 -23.71 22.06
C LYS A 137 -26.64 -24.07 20.57
N ILE A 138 -26.27 -25.30 20.24
CA ILE A 138 -26.33 -25.81 18.87
C ILE A 138 -27.79 -25.99 18.47
N ASP A 139 -28.16 -25.45 17.32
CA ASP A 139 -29.54 -25.48 16.84
C ASP A 139 -29.63 -26.43 15.66
N LEU A 140 -30.16 -27.63 15.90
CA LEU A 140 -30.35 -28.64 14.86
C LEU A 140 -31.69 -28.46 14.12
N THR A 141 -32.50 -27.47 14.51
CA THR A 141 -33.79 -27.23 13.87
C THR A 141 -33.57 -26.80 12.42
N GLY A 142 -34.30 -27.44 11.50
CA GLY A 142 -34.17 -27.19 10.06
C GLY A 142 -33.03 -27.93 9.34
N MET A 143 -32.08 -28.57 10.04
CA MET A 143 -30.95 -29.29 9.40
C MET A 143 -31.23 -30.77 9.09
N GLN A 144 -32.41 -31.29 9.43
CA GLN A 144 -32.80 -32.71 9.29
C GLN A 144 -31.83 -33.69 10.00
N ILE A 145 -31.12 -33.24 11.04
CA ILE A 145 -30.22 -34.07 11.85
C ILE A 145 -30.86 -34.31 13.21
N SER A 146 -31.00 -35.58 13.59
CA SER A 146 -31.44 -35.98 14.93
C SER A 146 -30.27 -35.93 15.91
N PRO A 147 -30.46 -35.53 17.19
CA PRO A 147 -29.39 -35.51 18.19
C PRO A 147 -28.66 -36.85 18.36
N THR A 148 -29.36 -37.97 18.15
CA THR A 148 -28.81 -39.34 18.22
C THR A 148 -27.87 -39.69 17.06
N GLN A 149 -27.87 -38.92 15.98
CA GLN A 149 -26.97 -39.11 14.84
C GLN A 149 -25.62 -38.44 15.06
N LEU A 150 -25.51 -37.51 16.02
CA LEU A 150 -24.25 -36.83 16.32
C LEU A 150 -23.23 -37.80 16.91
N LEU A 151 -21.96 -37.61 16.55
CA LEU A 151 -20.81 -38.33 17.07
C LEU A 151 -19.93 -37.36 17.89
N PRO A 152 -20.41 -36.91 19.06
CA PRO A 152 -19.71 -35.90 19.87
C PRO A 152 -18.33 -36.38 20.34
N GLU A 153 -18.10 -37.69 20.44
CA GLU A 153 -16.80 -38.28 20.78
C GLU A 153 -15.73 -38.07 19.71
N ARG A 154 -16.13 -37.69 18.48
CA ARG A 154 -15.25 -37.40 17.35
C ARG A 154 -15.20 -35.92 16.99
N ALA A 155 -15.68 -35.04 17.88
CA ALA A 155 -15.67 -33.61 17.64
C ALA A 155 -14.24 -33.05 17.56
N TYR A 156 -14.08 -31.97 16.80
CA TYR A 156 -12.82 -31.26 16.70
C TYR A 156 -13.03 -29.76 16.45
N LEU A 157 -12.09 -28.95 16.93
CA LEU A 157 -12.03 -27.53 16.60
C LEU A 157 -11.14 -27.31 15.39
N LEU A 158 -11.57 -26.43 14.49
CA LEU A 158 -10.78 -25.92 13.38
C LEU A 158 -10.46 -24.45 13.58
N PHE A 159 -9.24 -24.06 13.26
CA PHE A 159 -8.81 -22.67 13.16
C PHE A 159 -7.71 -22.58 12.12
N GLY A 160 -7.49 -21.41 11.56
CA GLY A 160 -6.57 -21.21 10.44
C GLY A 160 -5.71 -19.97 10.60
N LEU A 161 -4.54 -20.03 10.00
CA LEU A 161 -3.62 -18.89 9.84
C LEU A 161 -3.34 -18.72 8.34
N SER A 162 -3.20 -17.48 7.87
CA SER A 162 -2.75 -17.24 6.50
C SER A 162 -1.31 -17.72 6.26
N ASP A 163 -0.44 -17.68 7.26
CA ASP A 163 0.93 -18.20 7.18
C ASP A 163 1.34 -18.91 8.48
N THR A 164 1.42 -20.24 8.43
CA THR A 164 1.78 -21.08 9.59
C THR A 164 3.25 -20.98 9.97
N LYS A 165 4.14 -20.46 9.10
CA LYS A 165 5.55 -20.20 9.45
C LYS A 165 5.69 -19.23 10.62
N GLY A 166 4.69 -18.37 10.80
CA GLY A 166 4.64 -17.40 11.90
C GLY A 166 4.39 -18.04 13.26
N LEU A 167 3.84 -19.25 13.33
CA LEU A 167 3.48 -19.88 14.59
C LEU A 167 4.73 -20.31 15.37
N LYS A 168 4.94 -19.74 16.57
CA LYS A 168 6.13 -20.04 17.40
C LYS A 168 6.02 -21.36 18.15
N SER A 169 4.81 -21.76 18.50
CA SER A 169 4.52 -22.96 19.29
C SER A 169 3.13 -23.47 18.94
N LEU A 170 2.94 -24.80 18.98
CA LEU A 170 1.62 -25.40 18.85
C LEU A 170 0.74 -24.96 20.03
N PRO A 171 -0.40 -24.31 19.80
CA PRO A 171 -1.29 -23.90 20.87
C PRO A 171 -1.92 -25.12 21.56
N GLU A 172 -2.06 -25.01 22.88
CA GLU A 172 -2.92 -25.91 23.66
C GLU A 172 -4.30 -25.27 23.76
N ILE A 173 -5.34 -25.98 23.33
CA ILE A 173 -6.71 -25.50 23.41
C ILE A 173 -7.38 -26.11 24.63
N ASN A 174 -7.97 -25.27 25.46
CA ASN A 174 -8.86 -25.70 26.53
C ASN A 174 -10.30 -25.51 26.06
N ILE A 175 -11.05 -26.60 25.94
CA ILE A 175 -12.46 -26.59 25.55
C ILE A 175 -13.26 -27.41 26.56
N GLY A 176 -14.24 -26.78 27.20
CA GLY A 176 -15.04 -27.40 28.26
C GLY A 176 -14.24 -28.01 29.40
N GLY A 177 -13.06 -27.46 29.71
CA GLY A 177 -12.13 -27.96 30.73
C GLY A 177 -11.18 -29.07 30.26
N GLN A 178 -11.31 -29.55 29.01
CA GLN A 178 -10.39 -30.52 28.42
C GLN A 178 -9.27 -29.79 27.67
N LYS A 179 -8.02 -30.11 28.01
CA LYS A 179 -6.83 -29.65 27.28
C LYS A 179 -6.56 -30.57 26.10
N THR A 180 -6.44 -30.02 24.91
CA THR A 180 -6.12 -30.75 23.68
C THR A 180 -5.01 -30.05 22.91
N THR A 181 -4.20 -30.83 22.21
CA THR A 181 -3.06 -30.32 21.41
C THR A 181 -3.46 -30.20 19.94
N THR A 182 -3.08 -29.10 19.32
CA THR A 182 -3.38 -28.83 17.92
C THR A 182 -2.45 -29.57 16.98
N ARG A 183 -2.98 -30.03 15.85
CA ARG A 183 -2.25 -30.67 14.75
C ARG A 183 -2.69 -30.08 13.42
N PRO A 184 -1.86 -30.10 12.37
CA PRO A 184 -2.31 -29.76 11.03
C PRO A 184 -3.51 -30.63 10.61
N ALA A 185 -4.52 -30.02 9.99
CA ALA A 185 -5.65 -30.74 9.44
C ALA A 185 -5.36 -31.07 7.96
N PHE A 186 -5.40 -32.36 7.61
CA PHE A 186 -5.22 -32.81 6.22
C PHE A 186 -6.54 -33.13 5.52
N ASN A 187 -7.60 -33.40 6.30
CA ASN A 187 -8.89 -33.89 5.80
C ASN A 187 -9.99 -32.81 5.84
N ASP A 188 -9.66 -31.59 6.26
CA ASP A 188 -10.58 -30.46 6.33
C ASP A 188 -9.89 -29.21 5.80
N THR A 189 -10.42 -28.67 4.71
CA THR A 189 -9.83 -27.55 3.96
C THR A 189 -10.59 -26.26 4.18
N LEU A 190 -11.32 -26.14 5.30
CA LEU A 190 -12.15 -24.98 5.59
C LEU A 190 -11.36 -23.66 5.50
N PHE A 191 -10.10 -23.67 5.92
CA PHE A 191 -9.13 -22.61 5.72
C PHE A 191 -7.88 -23.13 4.98
N GLU A 192 -7.13 -22.24 4.32
CA GLU A 192 -5.94 -22.61 3.54
C GLU A 192 -4.88 -23.35 4.37
N ASN A 193 -4.54 -22.85 5.57
CA ASN A 193 -3.70 -23.58 6.52
C ASN A 193 -4.50 -23.91 7.79
N THR A 194 -5.33 -24.95 7.68
CA THR A 194 -6.19 -25.39 8.78
C THR A 194 -5.42 -26.21 9.80
N MET A 195 -5.64 -25.88 11.07
CA MET A 195 -5.24 -26.68 12.22
C MET A 195 -6.49 -27.25 12.90
N GLN A 196 -6.35 -28.46 13.43
CA GLN A 196 -7.40 -29.18 14.14
C GLN A 196 -6.97 -29.54 15.56
N ALA A 197 -7.94 -29.56 16.48
CA ALA A 197 -7.79 -30.18 17.79
C ALA A 197 -9.00 -31.06 18.09
N ALA A 198 -8.78 -32.36 18.17
CA ALA A 198 -9.83 -33.33 18.50
C ALA A 198 -10.09 -33.35 20.02
N PHE A 199 -11.35 -33.51 20.40
CA PHE A 199 -11.79 -33.60 21.78
C PHE A 199 -13.15 -34.30 21.88
N ASN A 200 -13.53 -34.74 23.08
CA ASN A 200 -14.84 -35.36 23.28
C ASN A 200 -15.86 -34.29 23.71
N ALA A 201 -16.85 -34.02 22.85
CA ALA A 201 -17.89 -33.00 23.05
C ALA A 201 -19.13 -33.48 23.81
N THR A 202 -19.15 -34.72 24.34
CA THR A 202 -20.38 -35.32 24.92
C THR A 202 -20.98 -34.49 26.06
N GLY A 203 -20.16 -33.83 26.89
CA GLY A 203 -20.62 -32.92 27.96
C GLY A 203 -20.64 -31.43 27.59
N LEU A 204 -20.24 -31.09 26.36
CA LEU A 204 -20.08 -29.71 25.89
C LEU A 204 -21.39 -29.13 25.34
N LEU A 205 -22.22 -29.99 24.75
CA LEU A 205 -23.54 -29.68 24.21
C LEU A 205 -24.50 -29.12 25.28
N GLU A 206 -24.24 -29.40 26.56
CA GLU A 206 -25.05 -28.94 27.70
C GLU A 206 -24.49 -27.70 28.41
N LYS A 207 -23.22 -27.34 28.19
CA LYS A 207 -22.49 -26.28 28.95
C LYS A 207 -22.00 -25.11 28.07
N SER A 208 -22.72 -24.81 26.99
CA SER A 208 -22.46 -23.69 26.07
C SER A 208 -21.08 -23.70 25.37
N GLY A 209 -20.28 -24.75 25.54
CA GLY A 209 -19.02 -24.95 24.82
C GLY A 209 -17.98 -23.85 24.97
N GLN A 210 -17.63 -23.45 26.19
CA GLN A 210 -16.55 -22.47 26.42
C GLN A 210 -15.20 -22.97 25.92
N PHE A 211 -14.45 -22.09 25.26
CA PHE A 211 -13.09 -22.36 24.80
C PHE A 211 -12.14 -21.21 25.14
N ASN A 212 -10.87 -21.55 25.35
CA ASN A 212 -9.78 -20.59 25.37
C ASN A 212 -8.48 -21.20 24.82
N TYR A 213 -7.68 -20.36 24.19
CA TYR A 213 -6.32 -20.70 23.76
C TYR A 213 -5.50 -19.43 23.51
N THR A 214 -4.18 -19.60 23.49
CA THR A 214 -3.24 -18.50 23.19
C THR A 214 -2.41 -18.87 21.97
N LEU A 215 -2.37 -17.97 20.99
CA LEU A 215 -1.51 -18.06 19.83
C LEU A 215 -0.32 -17.12 20.01
N GLN A 216 0.88 -17.66 19.89
CA GLN A 216 2.11 -16.86 19.80
C GLN A 216 2.59 -16.90 18.36
N ILE A 217 2.46 -15.78 17.67
CA ILE A 217 2.78 -15.70 16.25
C ILE A 217 3.78 -14.59 15.93
N LYS A 218 4.41 -14.75 14.78
CA LYS A 218 5.17 -13.73 14.06
C LYS A 218 4.40 -13.39 12.80
N GLY A 219 4.46 -12.13 12.40
CA GLY A 219 3.90 -11.70 11.13
C GLY A 219 4.55 -10.41 10.67
N SER A 220 4.14 -9.94 9.50
CA SER A 220 4.57 -8.66 8.91
C SER A 220 3.38 -7.92 8.32
N ASN A 221 3.52 -6.60 8.14
CA ASN A 221 2.58 -5.70 7.47
C ASN A 221 1.20 -5.55 8.16
N GLU A 222 0.45 -6.63 8.35
CA GLU A 222 -0.89 -6.58 8.92
C GLU A 222 -1.19 -7.77 9.82
N LEU A 223 -2.06 -7.51 10.80
CA LEU A 223 -2.69 -8.50 11.66
C LEU A 223 -4.20 -8.33 11.55
N ARG A 224 -4.87 -9.32 10.98
CA ARG A 224 -6.32 -9.30 10.71
C ARG A 224 -7.01 -10.46 11.41
N PHE A 225 -8.29 -10.27 11.68
CA PHE A 225 -9.17 -11.22 12.34
C PHE A 225 -10.43 -11.42 11.50
N LEU A 226 -10.86 -12.67 11.36
CA LEU A 226 -12.13 -12.99 10.73
C LEU A 226 -13.23 -13.04 11.80
N PRO A 227 -14.27 -12.19 11.74
CA PRO A 227 -15.36 -12.22 12.70
C PRO A 227 -16.27 -13.41 12.42
N LEU A 228 -16.00 -14.55 13.03
CA LEU A 228 -16.85 -15.72 12.87
C LEU A 228 -17.96 -15.81 13.92
N GLY A 229 -17.84 -15.09 15.04
CA GLY A 229 -18.84 -15.14 16.10
C GLY A 229 -20.12 -14.38 15.76
N LYS A 230 -21.27 -14.80 16.31
CA LYS A 230 -22.53 -14.02 16.30
C LYS A 230 -22.32 -12.62 16.87
N ALA A 231 -21.53 -12.53 17.94
CA ALA A 231 -20.89 -11.30 18.40
C ALA A 231 -19.37 -11.51 18.48
N THR A 232 -18.59 -10.70 17.76
CA THR A 232 -17.13 -10.71 17.82
C THR A 232 -16.61 -9.41 18.41
N THR A 233 -15.69 -9.52 19.38
CA THR A 233 -14.94 -8.39 19.93
C THR A 233 -13.45 -8.59 19.70
N ALA A 234 -12.74 -7.53 19.34
CA ALA A 234 -11.28 -7.57 19.23
C ALA A 234 -10.67 -6.37 19.95
N GLU A 235 -9.62 -6.61 20.74
CA GLU A 235 -8.80 -5.58 21.36
C GLU A 235 -7.35 -5.83 20.93
N VAL A 236 -6.75 -4.85 20.25
CA VAL A 236 -5.38 -4.93 19.75
C VAL A 236 -4.58 -3.75 20.31
N SER A 237 -3.43 -4.05 20.91
CA SER A 237 -2.49 -3.04 21.40
C SER A 237 -1.09 -3.31 20.89
N GLY A 238 -0.32 -2.27 20.56
CA GLY A 238 1.06 -2.43 20.12
C GLY A 238 1.90 -1.17 20.26
N ASN A 239 3.21 -1.28 20.03
CA ASN A 239 4.18 -0.17 20.13
C ASN A 239 4.40 0.59 18.81
N TRP A 240 3.65 0.28 17.75
CA TRP A 240 3.79 0.95 16.46
C TRP A 240 3.15 2.35 16.48
N THR A 241 3.86 3.37 16.02
CA THR A 241 3.44 4.79 16.16
C THR A 241 2.56 5.29 15.02
N SER A 242 2.44 4.53 13.93
CA SER A 242 1.65 4.94 12.75
C SER A 242 0.84 3.76 12.22
N PRO A 243 -0.07 3.18 13.02
CA PRO A 243 -0.96 2.13 12.54
C PRO A 243 -2.04 2.71 11.63
N SER A 244 -2.57 1.87 10.76
CA SER A 244 -3.83 2.10 10.07
C SER A 244 -4.82 1.01 10.47
N PHE A 245 -6.07 1.41 10.68
CA PHE A 245 -7.16 0.51 11.07
C PHE A 245 -8.08 0.36 9.87
N ASP A 246 -8.22 -0.87 9.38
CA ASP A 246 -8.91 -1.12 8.10
C ASP A 246 -9.61 -2.49 8.10
N GLY A 247 -10.54 -2.65 7.17
CA GLY A 247 -11.33 -3.86 6.94
C GLY A 247 -12.84 -3.61 6.95
N SER A 248 -13.62 -4.70 7.06
CA SER A 248 -15.09 -4.68 7.03
C SER A 248 -15.74 -3.80 8.09
N VAL A 249 -15.04 -3.56 9.20
CA VAL A 249 -15.57 -2.84 10.37
C VAL A 249 -14.53 -1.84 10.85
N SER A 250 -14.95 -0.59 10.99
CA SER A 250 -14.13 0.47 11.59
C SER A 250 -13.94 0.21 13.09
N ALA A 251 -12.80 0.62 13.65
CA ALA A 251 -12.57 0.52 15.09
C ALA A 251 -13.51 1.47 15.84
N ASP A 252 -14.32 0.95 16.78
CA ASP A 252 -15.24 1.74 17.61
C ASP A 252 -14.48 2.79 18.45
N ASN A 253 -13.26 2.42 18.88
CA ASN A 253 -12.37 3.30 19.61
C ASN A 253 -10.93 2.96 19.26
N HIS A 254 -10.14 3.97 18.95
CA HIS A 254 -8.70 3.84 18.76
C HIS A 254 -7.97 5.03 19.38
N LYS A 255 -6.80 4.75 19.96
CA LYS A 255 -5.86 5.76 20.44
C LYS A 255 -4.49 5.46 19.86
N VAL A 256 -3.83 6.49 19.36
CA VAL A 256 -2.47 6.42 18.81
C VAL A 256 -1.66 7.49 19.53
N ASP A 257 -0.66 7.06 20.28
CA ASP A 257 0.25 7.90 21.06
C ASP A 257 1.69 7.67 20.58
N THR A 258 2.63 8.46 21.09
CA THR A 258 4.07 8.30 20.76
C THR A 258 4.65 6.97 21.23
N SER A 259 4.01 6.29 22.19
CA SER A 259 4.41 4.97 22.68
C SER A 259 3.78 3.80 21.93
N GLY A 260 2.79 4.04 21.05
CA GLY A 260 2.09 2.97 20.34
C GLY A 260 0.60 3.23 20.12
N PHE A 261 -0.19 2.16 20.05
CA PHE A 261 -1.61 2.23 19.77
C PHE A 261 -2.43 1.23 20.58
N THR A 262 -3.73 1.53 20.71
CA THR A 262 -4.76 0.59 21.18
C THR A 262 -6.01 0.80 20.35
N ALA A 263 -6.61 -0.29 19.88
CA ALA A 263 -7.84 -0.26 19.10
C ALA A 263 -8.81 -1.37 19.52
N LYS A 264 -10.10 -1.06 19.45
CA LYS A 264 -11.20 -1.96 19.81
C LYS A 264 -12.21 -2.02 18.69
N TRP A 265 -12.68 -3.23 18.41
CA TRP A 265 -13.75 -3.51 17.45
C TRP A 265 -14.83 -4.34 18.13
N HIS A 266 -16.07 -4.06 17.77
CA HIS A 266 -17.23 -4.86 18.07
C HIS A 266 -18.03 -5.06 16.79
N THR A 267 -18.41 -6.30 16.49
CA THR A 267 -19.22 -6.63 15.31
C THR A 267 -20.22 -7.72 15.61
N LEU A 268 -21.37 -7.64 14.94
CA LEU A 268 -22.46 -8.60 14.99
C LEU A 268 -22.57 -9.29 13.63
N ASN A 269 -23.11 -10.51 13.60
CA ASN A 269 -23.19 -11.30 12.38
C ASN A 269 -24.17 -10.80 11.29
N LEU A 270 -24.92 -9.73 11.53
CA LEU A 270 -25.97 -9.23 10.63
C LEU A 270 -25.46 -8.81 9.24
N GLY A 271 -24.16 -8.53 9.10
CA GLY A 271 -23.51 -8.19 7.83
C GLY A 271 -22.67 -9.31 7.20
N GLN A 272 -22.63 -10.51 7.78
CA GLN A 272 -21.77 -11.60 7.30
C GLN A 272 -22.44 -12.40 6.18
N THR A 273 -21.66 -12.85 5.20
CA THR A 273 -22.15 -13.61 4.04
C THR A 273 -22.17 -15.13 4.26
N PHE A 274 -21.98 -15.59 5.50
CA PHE A 274 -21.91 -17.00 5.85
C PHE A 274 -22.83 -17.35 7.03
N PRO A 275 -23.46 -18.54 7.01
CA PRO A 275 -24.37 -18.96 8.07
C PRO A 275 -23.62 -19.27 9.36
N GLN A 276 -24.32 -19.17 10.50
CA GLN A 276 -23.75 -19.53 11.81
C GLN A 276 -23.51 -21.04 11.97
N GLN A 277 -24.26 -21.86 11.23
CA GLN A 277 -24.15 -23.32 11.23
C GLN A 277 -24.43 -23.85 9.83
N TRP A 278 -23.69 -24.86 9.38
CA TRP A 278 -23.91 -25.51 8.09
C TRP A 278 -23.42 -26.96 8.07
N VAL A 279 -23.83 -27.72 7.05
CA VAL A 279 -23.52 -29.14 6.92
C VAL A 279 -22.84 -29.44 5.60
N ASN A 280 -21.81 -30.29 5.61
CA ASN A 280 -21.15 -30.87 4.42
C ASN A 280 -20.68 -29.85 3.36
N VAL A 281 -20.28 -28.64 3.76
CA VAL A 281 -19.67 -27.65 2.87
C VAL A 281 -18.28 -27.30 3.39
N ASP A 282 -17.27 -27.92 2.78
CA ASP A 282 -15.88 -27.84 3.23
C ASP A 282 -15.15 -26.60 2.69
N ASN A 283 -15.79 -25.76 1.86
CA ASN A 283 -15.16 -24.65 1.14
C ASN A 283 -15.91 -23.30 1.19
N ILE A 284 -16.67 -23.03 2.26
CA ILE A 284 -17.39 -21.75 2.40
C ILE A 284 -16.42 -20.54 2.39
N PHE A 285 -15.21 -20.73 2.91
CA PHE A 285 -14.15 -19.70 2.93
C PHE A 285 -13.09 -19.88 1.83
N GLY A 286 -13.39 -20.65 0.78
CA GLY A 286 -12.45 -20.89 -0.33
C GLY A 286 -12.16 -19.66 -1.18
N ASN A 287 -13.09 -18.70 -1.21
CA ASN A 287 -12.87 -17.43 -1.91
C ASN A 287 -12.09 -16.47 -0.99
N LYS A 288 -10.78 -16.36 -1.26
CA LYS A 288 -9.85 -15.49 -0.51
C LYS A 288 -10.28 -14.02 -0.50
N GLU A 289 -10.87 -13.53 -1.59
CA GLU A 289 -11.31 -12.13 -1.69
C GLU A 289 -12.44 -11.86 -0.70
N LYS A 290 -13.48 -12.70 -0.67
CA LYS A 290 -14.61 -12.56 0.26
C LYS A 290 -14.20 -12.67 1.73
N VAL A 291 -13.26 -13.56 2.03
CA VAL A 291 -12.69 -13.71 3.38
C VAL A 291 -11.90 -12.47 3.78
N SER A 292 -11.06 -11.96 2.88
CA SER A 292 -10.31 -10.72 3.09
C SER A 292 -11.24 -9.53 3.29
N GLU A 293 -12.29 -9.38 2.47
CA GLU A 293 -13.29 -8.31 2.60
C GLU A 293 -14.03 -8.37 3.93
N SER A 294 -14.32 -9.57 4.45
CA SER A 294 -15.03 -9.76 5.71
C SER A 294 -14.14 -9.56 6.95
N SER A 295 -12.81 -9.56 6.78
CA SER A 295 -11.87 -9.45 7.89
C SER A 295 -11.54 -7.99 8.24
N PHE A 296 -11.12 -7.77 9.48
CA PHE A 296 -10.75 -6.44 9.99
C PHE A 296 -9.48 -6.54 10.83
N GLY A 297 -8.77 -5.42 11.02
CA GLY A 297 -7.61 -5.41 11.89
C GLY A 297 -6.71 -4.19 11.74
N VAL A 298 -5.42 -4.42 12.00
CA VAL A 298 -4.39 -3.37 12.03
C VAL A 298 -3.39 -3.61 10.92
N LYS A 299 -3.17 -2.58 10.11
CA LYS A 299 -2.07 -2.47 9.17
C LYS A 299 -0.96 -1.63 9.82
N MET A 300 0.22 -2.21 9.95
CA MET A 300 1.45 -1.50 10.29
C MET A 300 2.03 -0.92 9.00
N ILE A 301 1.36 0.11 8.51
CA ILE A 301 1.78 0.82 7.30
C ILE A 301 3.15 1.46 7.56
N ILE A 302 4.08 1.22 6.65
CA ILE A 302 5.21 2.12 6.44
C ILE A 302 4.74 3.10 5.37
N PRO A 303 4.82 4.42 5.59
CA PRO A 303 4.39 5.37 4.58
C PRO A 303 5.20 5.15 3.29
N VAL A 304 4.58 4.55 2.28
CA VAL A 304 5.13 4.40 0.90
C VAL A 304 4.90 5.68 0.09
N ASP A 305 4.83 6.81 0.80
CA ASP A 305 4.46 8.11 0.24
C ASP A 305 5.63 8.73 -0.54
N ASP A 306 6.87 8.37 -0.21
CA ASP A 306 8.06 8.98 -0.81
C ASP A 306 8.19 8.68 -2.31
N TYR A 307 8.00 7.42 -2.74
CA TYR A 307 8.06 7.05 -4.16
C TYR A 307 6.90 7.63 -4.96
N GLN A 308 5.69 7.63 -4.40
CA GLN A 308 4.51 8.20 -5.06
C GLN A 308 4.64 9.71 -5.23
N LYS A 309 5.07 10.43 -4.18
CA LYS A 309 5.35 11.87 -4.26
C LYS A 309 6.48 12.19 -5.24
N THR A 310 7.55 11.39 -5.25
CA THR A 310 8.65 11.54 -6.22
C THR A 310 8.18 11.30 -7.65
N MET A 311 7.35 10.28 -7.88
CA MET A 311 6.72 10.01 -9.18
C MET A 311 5.82 11.18 -9.62
N ARG A 312 4.94 11.68 -8.74
CA ARG A 312 4.11 12.86 -9.02
C ARG A 312 4.99 14.07 -9.38
N THR A 313 6.05 14.31 -8.62
CA THR A 313 7.02 15.39 -8.89
C THR A 313 7.65 15.25 -10.29
N SER A 314 8.07 14.04 -10.67
CA SER A 314 8.67 13.79 -11.98
C SER A 314 7.66 13.90 -13.13
N LYS A 315 6.38 13.56 -12.92
CA LYS A 315 5.32 13.80 -13.92
C LYS A 315 5.10 15.29 -14.19
N TYR A 316 5.29 16.15 -13.19
CA TYR A 316 5.27 17.60 -13.36
C TYR A 316 6.53 18.17 -14.02
N ALA A 317 7.53 17.36 -14.36
CA ALA A 317 8.79 17.84 -14.93
C ALA A 317 8.61 18.62 -16.23
N ILE A 318 7.67 18.20 -17.09
CA ILE A 318 7.37 18.91 -18.33
C ILE A 318 6.96 20.36 -18.08
N LEU A 319 6.14 20.60 -17.04
CA LEU A 319 5.69 21.93 -16.68
C LEU A 319 6.87 22.80 -16.25
N ILE A 320 7.75 22.28 -15.39
CA ILE A 320 8.87 23.05 -14.86
C ILE A 320 9.91 23.33 -15.96
N ILE A 321 10.24 22.34 -16.79
CA ILE A 321 11.19 22.50 -17.91
C ILE A 321 10.66 23.53 -18.91
N LEU A 322 9.41 23.38 -19.36
CA LEU A 322 8.78 24.31 -20.30
C LEU A 322 8.78 25.73 -19.75
N LEU A 323 8.34 25.90 -18.50
CA LEU A 323 8.18 27.22 -17.92
C LEU A 323 9.53 27.89 -17.62
N THR A 324 10.54 27.11 -17.24
CA THR A 324 11.91 27.59 -17.09
C THR A 324 12.50 28.04 -18.42
N PHE A 325 12.29 27.28 -19.49
CA PHE A 325 12.78 27.65 -20.82
C PHE A 325 12.08 28.87 -21.38
N VAL A 326 10.77 29.01 -21.16
CA VAL A 326 10.01 30.22 -21.49
C VAL A 326 10.52 31.42 -20.68
N ALA A 327 10.74 31.26 -19.37
CA ALA A 327 11.29 32.33 -18.53
C ALA A 327 12.68 32.78 -18.98
N LEU A 328 13.56 31.82 -19.33
CA LEU A 328 14.88 32.11 -19.90
C LEU A 328 14.79 32.84 -21.24
N PHE A 329 13.91 32.38 -22.12
CA PHE A 329 13.70 32.99 -23.44
C PHE A 329 13.16 34.42 -23.34
N LEU A 330 12.16 34.65 -22.48
CA LEU A 330 11.64 35.99 -22.22
C LEU A 330 12.70 36.90 -21.61
N THR A 331 13.49 36.38 -20.67
CA THR A 331 14.61 37.12 -20.08
C THR A 331 15.61 37.51 -21.17
N GLU A 332 15.93 36.59 -22.07
CA GLU A 332 16.83 36.82 -23.21
C GLU A 332 16.35 37.98 -24.11
N ILE A 333 15.06 37.99 -24.46
CA ILE A 333 14.44 39.04 -25.28
C ILE A 333 14.52 40.39 -24.57
N ILE A 334 14.22 40.42 -23.26
CA ILE A 334 14.22 41.65 -22.46
C ILE A 334 15.64 42.21 -22.31
N THR A 335 16.63 41.35 -22.06
CA THR A 335 18.01 41.79 -21.79
C THR A 335 18.86 41.96 -23.04
N ARG A 336 18.37 41.53 -24.22
CA ARG A 336 19.10 41.54 -25.52
C ARG A 336 20.46 40.84 -25.48
N THR A 337 20.64 39.91 -24.54
CA THR A 337 21.87 39.12 -24.40
C THR A 337 21.65 37.76 -25.03
N SER A 338 22.35 37.42 -26.11
CA SER A 338 22.18 36.14 -26.79
C SER A 338 22.70 34.98 -25.93
N ILE A 339 21.82 34.11 -25.45
CA ILE A 339 22.20 32.88 -24.73
C ILE A 339 22.39 31.76 -25.76
N HIS A 340 23.56 31.13 -25.81
CA HIS A 340 23.79 30.01 -26.73
C HIS A 340 22.84 28.84 -26.43
N THR A 341 22.34 28.15 -27.47
CA THR A 341 21.43 27.00 -27.37
C THR A 341 21.96 25.91 -26.43
N PHE A 342 23.27 25.68 -26.43
CA PHE A 342 23.94 24.74 -25.52
C PHE A 342 23.66 25.01 -24.04
N ASN A 343 23.49 26.27 -23.64
CA ASN A 343 23.22 26.62 -22.24
C ASN A 343 21.80 26.24 -21.83
N TYR A 344 20.83 26.29 -22.75
CA TYR A 344 19.48 25.79 -22.49
C TYR A 344 19.51 24.27 -22.25
N LEU A 345 20.30 23.53 -23.01
CA LEU A 345 20.51 22.10 -22.79
C LEU A 345 21.13 21.83 -21.42
N LEU A 346 22.12 22.61 -21.00
CA LEU A 346 22.81 22.48 -19.70
C LEU A 346 21.86 22.77 -18.52
N VAL A 347 21.04 23.82 -18.63
CA VAL A 347 19.98 24.11 -17.64
C VAL A 347 18.98 22.95 -17.60
N GLY A 348 18.53 22.48 -18.76
CA GLY A 348 17.64 21.32 -18.86
C GLY A 348 18.21 20.06 -18.20
N ALA A 349 19.49 19.78 -18.40
CA ALA A 349 20.19 18.67 -17.74
C ALA A 349 20.20 18.84 -16.21
N ALA A 350 20.45 20.05 -15.69
CA ALA A 350 20.38 20.32 -14.26
C ALA A 350 18.96 20.10 -13.68
N MET A 351 17.92 20.44 -14.46
CA MET A 351 16.52 20.16 -14.10
C MET A 351 16.22 18.66 -14.07
N VAL A 352 16.83 17.84 -14.93
CA VAL A 352 16.68 16.38 -14.87
C VAL A 352 17.40 15.81 -13.65
N VAL A 353 18.61 16.31 -13.34
CA VAL A 353 19.40 15.90 -12.17
C VAL A 353 18.67 16.16 -10.84
N PHE A 354 17.86 17.22 -10.76
CA PHE A 354 17.00 17.48 -9.60
C PHE A 354 16.19 16.24 -9.19
N TYR A 355 15.55 15.55 -10.14
CA TYR A 355 14.70 14.40 -9.81
C TYR A 355 15.50 13.18 -9.36
N ILE A 356 16.73 13.01 -9.87
CA ILE A 356 17.64 11.94 -9.42
C ILE A 356 18.09 12.22 -7.99
N LEU A 357 18.44 13.47 -7.68
CA LEU A 357 18.79 13.90 -6.32
C LEU A 357 17.61 13.73 -5.37
N LEU A 358 16.41 14.15 -5.80
CA LEU A 358 15.17 14.00 -5.02
C LEU A 358 14.94 12.54 -4.64
N LEU A 359 14.99 11.62 -5.62
CA LEU A 359 14.83 10.19 -5.39
C LEU A 359 15.89 9.66 -4.41
N SER A 360 17.17 9.98 -4.64
CA SER A 360 18.27 9.47 -3.82
C SER A 360 18.22 9.96 -2.38
N PHE A 361 17.85 11.23 -2.14
CA PHE A 361 17.73 11.74 -0.78
C PHE A 361 16.43 11.27 -0.12
N ALA A 362 15.33 11.14 -0.87
CA ALA A 362 14.04 10.71 -0.33
C ALA A 362 14.14 9.33 0.31
N GLU A 363 14.94 8.43 -0.28
CA GLU A 363 15.24 7.11 0.28
C GLU A 363 15.94 7.13 1.65
N GLN A 364 16.58 8.25 2.03
CA GLN A 364 17.38 8.36 3.25
C GLN A 364 16.74 9.21 4.35
N VAL A 365 16.19 10.37 3.98
CA VAL A 365 15.69 11.38 4.94
C VAL A 365 14.21 11.74 4.76
N GLY A 366 13.51 11.06 3.85
CA GLY A 366 12.10 11.28 3.53
C GLY A 366 11.87 12.39 2.50
N PHE A 367 10.67 12.45 1.92
CA PHE A 367 10.37 13.33 0.77
C PHE A 367 10.55 14.84 1.06
N ASN A 368 9.98 15.36 2.15
CA ASN A 368 9.91 16.82 2.38
C ASN A 368 11.30 17.48 2.49
N ILE A 369 12.19 16.87 3.27
CA ILE A 369 13.57 17.37 3.48
C ILE A 369 14.37 17.23 2.18
N SER A 370 14.22 16.09 1.51
CA SER A 370 14.87 15.79 0.24
C SER A 370 14.49 16.77 -0.86
N TYR A 371 13.21 17.13 -0.95
CA TYR A 371 12.71 18.13 -1.87
C TYR A 371 13.37 19.48 -1.62
N ALA A 372 13.42 19.93 -0.36
CA ALA A 372 14.06 21.20 -0.02
C ALA A 372 15.55 21.22 -0.40
N ILE A 373 16.30 20.16 -0.06
CA ILE A 373 17.73 20.05 -0.39
C ILE A 373 17.95 20.04 -1.90
N ALA A 374 17.22 19.19 -2.63
CA ALA A 374 17.36 19.08 -4.08
C ALA A 374 16.96 20.39 -4.78
N ALA A 375 15.88 21.03 -4.36
CA ALA A 375 15.41 22.29 -4.94
C ALA A 375 16.43 23.41 -4.72
N VAL A 376 16.93 23.59 -3.50
CA VAL A 376 17.96 24.59 -3.19
C VAL A 376 19.24 24.34 -3.98
N ALA A 377 19.67 23.08 -4.08
CA ALA A 377 20.86 22.72 -4.85
C ALA A 377 20.69 23.04 -6.34
N THR A 378 19.56 22.67 -6.95
CA THR A 378 19.30 22.91 -8.38
C THR A 378 19.11 24.39 -8.68
N VAL A 379 18.30 25.10 -7.88
CA VAL A 379 18.11 26.55 -8.04
C VAL A 379 19.43 27.28 -7.86
N GLY A 380 20.23 26.92 -6.85
CA GLY A 380 21.56 27.49 -6.63
C GLY A 380 22.51 27.27 -7.81
N LEU A 381 22.57 26.04 -8.34
CA LEU A 381 23.40 25.69 -9.50
C LEU A 381 23.02 26.49 -10.74
N ILE A 382 21.73 26.56 -11.08
CA ILE A 382 21.24 27.29 -12.26
C ILE A 382 21.48 28.80 -12.08
N SER A 383 21.22 29.33 -10.88
CA SER A 383 21.42 30.74 -10.56
C SER A 383 22.89 31.15 -10.70
N TRP A 384 23.81 30.35 -10.17
CA TRP A 384 25.24 30.59 -10.28
C TRP A 384 25.73 30.53 -11.73
N PHE A 385 25.28 29.51 -12.48
CA PHE A 385 25.60 29.36 -13.90
C PHE A 385 25.17 30.59 -14.71
N ILE A 386 23.96 31.09 -14.48
CA ILE A 386 23.39 32.22 -15.23
C ILE A 386 23.98 33.55 -14.79
N ALA A 387 24.28 33.73 -13.50
CA ALA A 387 25.01 34.89 -13.00
C ALA A 387 26.39 35.01 -13.67
N SER A 388 27.10 33.88 -13.81
CA SER A 388 28.40 33.84 -14.50
C SER A 388 28.26 34.14 -16.01
N LEU A 389 27.18 33.67 -16.64
CA LEU A 389 26.98 33.82 -18.08
C LEU A 389 26.57 35.23 -18.48
N LEU A 390 25.63 35.84 -17.75
CA LEU A 390 25.06 37.14 -18.09
C LEU A 390 25.87 38.32 -17.52
N LYS A 391 26.82 38.07 -16.61
CA LYS A 391 27.61 39.09 -15.88
C LYS A 391 26.74 40.21 -15.26
N ASN A 392 25.45 39.92 -15.04
CA ASN A 392 24.46 40.86 -14.54
C ASN A 392 23.65 40.21 -13.41
N GLY A 393 24.03 40.51 -12.17
CA GLY A 393 23.42 39.91 -10.98
C GLY A 393 21.93 40.19 -10.82
N LYS A 394 21.41 41.30 -11.37
CA LYS A 394 19.98 41.63 -11.27
C LYS A 394 19.11 40.65 -12.07
N VAL A 395 19.59 40.27 -13.26
CA VAL A 395 18.89 39.34 -14.14
C VAL A 395 18.95 37.93 -13.58
N ALA A 396 20.12 37.52 -13.08
CA ALA A 396 20.26 36.24 -12.39
C ALA A 396 19.33 36.14 -11.18
N GLY A 397 19.26 37.18 -10.35
CA GLY A 397 18.36 37.22 -9.19
C GLY A 397 16.87 37.14 -9.57
N LEU A 398 16.45 37.79 -10.66
CA LEU A 398 15.08 37.67 -11.17
C LEU A 398 14.75 36.23 -11.55
N LEU A 399 15.66 35.55 -12.26
CA LEU A 399 15.44 34.17 -12.67
C LEU A 399 15.47 33.20 -11.49
N THR A 400 16.38 33.39 -10.53
CA THR A 400 16.40 32.65 -9.26
C THR A 400 15.07 32.74 -8.54
N PHE A 401 14.49 33.94 -8.47
CA PHE A 401 13.19 34.17 -7.86
C PHE A 401 12.08 33.40 -8.60
N ILE A 402 12.03 33.51 -9.93
CA ILE A 402 11.04 32.81 -10.76
C ILE A 402 11.15 31.28 -10.56
N LEU A 403 12.36 30.73 -10.61
CA LEU A 403 12.61 29.30 -10.37
C LEU A 403 12.16 28.88 -8.97
N SER A 404 12.52 29.66 -7.94
CA SER A 404 12.13 29.37 -6.56
C SER A 404 10.61 29.32 -6.42
N VAL A 405 9.88 30.24 -7.05
CA VAL A 405 8.41 30.23 -7.08
C VAL A 405 7.88 28.94 -7.71
N PHE A 406 8.47 28.47 -8.82
CA PHE A 406 8.02 27.22 -9.46
C PHE A 406 8.26 25.98 -8.59
N TYR A 407 9.42 25.88 -7.95
CA TYR A 407 9.70 24.77 -7.03
C TYR A 407 8.80 24.80 -5.79
N VAL A 408 8.59 25.97 -5.17
CA VAL A 408 7.64 26.12 -4.06
C VAL A 408 6.22 25.76 -4.51
N PHE A 409 5.80 26.21 -5.69
CA PHE A 409 4.49 25.90 -6.25
C PHE A 409 4.29 24.39 -6.45
N VAL A 410 5.28 23.71 -7.02
CA VAL A 410 5.23 22.25 -7.22
C VAL A 410 5.16 21.52 -5.88
N PHE A 411 5.94 21.96 -4.89
CA PHE A 411 5.86 21.41 -3.53
C PHE A 411 4.44 21.52 -2.94
N VAL A 412 3.79 22.67 -3.11
CA VAL A 412 2.41 22.88 -2.65
C VAL A 412 1.42 21.96 -3.38
N ILE A 413 1.53 21.80 -4.70
CA ILE A 413 0.67 20.86 -5.45
C ILE A 413 0.82 19.44 -4.92
N ILE A 414 2.05 18.99 -4.68
CA ILE A 414 2.32 17.60 -4.26
C ILE A 414 1.76 17.34 -2.86
N GLN A 415 1.74 18.35 -2.00
CA GLN A 415 1.18 18.24 -0.65
C GLN A 415 -0.36 18.21 -0.66
N LEU A 416 -1.00 18.70 -1.72
CA LEU A 416 -2.44 18.70 -1.90
C LEU A 416 -2.86 17.45 -2.67
N GLU A 417 -3.24 16.37 -1.98
CA GLU A 417 -3.64 15.13 -2.66
C GLU A 417 -4.86 15.31 -3.56
N ASP A 418 -6.01 15.69 -2.99
CA ASP A 418 -7.28 15.76 -3.74
C ASP A 418 -7.45 17.07 -4.54
N LEU A 419 -6.78 18.15 -4.12
CA LEU A 419 -6.88 19.47 -4.75
C LEU A 419 -5.78 19.76 -5.78
N ALA A 420 -4.89 18.80 -6.05
CA ALA A 420 -3.78 18.96 -7.00
C ALA A 420 -4.26 19.43 -8.39
N LEU A 421 -5.34 18.84 -8.92
CA LEU A 421 -5.87 19.18 -10.25
C LEU A 421 -6.42 20.62 -10.30
N LEU A 422 -7.13 21.04 -9.25
CA LEU A 422 -7.70 22.38 -9.14
C LEU A 422 -6.59 23.43 -9.08
N VAL A 423 -5.66 23.29 -8.14
CA VAL A 423 -4.57 24.25 -7.95
C VAL A 423 -3.62 24.27 -9.15
N GLY A 424 -3.35 23.11 -9.74
CA GLY A 424 -2.54 22.98 -10.95
C GLY A 424 -3.15 23.71 -12.15
N SER A 425 -4.44 23.51 -12.42
CA SER A 425 -5.11 24.14 -13.56
C SER A 425 -5.26 25.66 -13.40
N VAL A 426 -5.62 26.15 -12.22
CA VAL A 426 -5.72 27.59 -11.93
C VAL A 426 -4.36 28.27 -12.10
N THR A 427 -3.28 27.62 -11.65
CA THR A 427 -1.94 28.21 -11.75
C THR A 427 -1.42 28.19 -13.17
N LEU A 428 -1.64 27.10 -13.91
CA LEU A 428 -1.30 27.06 -15.34
C LEU A 428 -2.04 28.15 -16.12
N PHE A 429 -3.32 28.37 -15.81
CA PHE A 429 -4.10 29.47 -16.37
C PHE A 429 -3.51 30.84 -16.03
N ALA A 430 -3.17 31.09 -14.77
CA ALA A 430 -2.54 32.34 -14.34
C ALA A 430 -1.19 32.58 -15.01
N ILE A 431 -0.36 31.54 -15.14
CA ILE A 431 0.91 31.58 -15.85
C ILE A 431 0.71 31.97 -17.32
N ILE A 432 -0.23 31.32 -18.02
CA ILE A 432 -0.53 31.65 -19.42
C ILE A 432 -1.02 33.10 -19.54
N ALA A 433 -1.89 33.56 -18.63
CA ALA A 433 -2.37 34.94 -18.60
C ALA A 433 -1.21 35.95 -18.42
N ILE A 434 -0.25 35.65 -17.54
CA ILE A 434 0.96 36.46 -17.34
C ILE A 434 1.82 36.47 -18.61
N LEU A 435 2.04 35.31 -19.23
CA LEU A 435 2.79 35.20 -20.48
C LEU A 435 2.15 35.99 -21.62
N MET A 436 0.82 35.94 -21.75
CA MET A 436 0.07 36.75 -22.72
C MET A 436 0.24 38.25 -22.47
N TYR A 437 0.19 38.68 -21.21
CA TYR A 437 0.39 40.08 -20.84
C TYR A 437 1.79 40.59 -21.18
N PHE A 438 2.84 39.81 -20.89
CA PHE A 438 4.22 40.18 -21.20
C PHE A 438 4.51 40.12 -22.71
N SER A 439 3.96 39.13 -23.41
CA SER A 439 4.09 38.99 -24.87
C SER A 439 3.63 40.26 -25.61
N ARG A 440 2.59 40.95 -25.12
CA ARG A 440 2.12 42.22 -25.71
C ARG A 440 3.13 43.35 -25.66
N LYS A 441 4.07 43.34 -24.70
CA LYS A 441 5.11 44.38 -24.58
C LYS A 441 6.33 44.10 -25.46
N ILE A 442 6.39 42.94 -26.10
CA ILE A 442 7.48 42.56 -27.00
C ILE A 442 7.13 43.03 -28.40
N ASN A 443 8.00 43.82 -29.02
CA ASN A 443 7.80 44.33 -30.37
C ASN A 443 8.31 43.28 -31.37
N TRP A 444 7.41 42.41 -31.84
CA TRP A 444 7.74 41.26 -32.67
C TRP A 444 8.19 41.63 -34.09
N ASP A 445 7.86 42.85 -34.56
CA ASP A 445 8.04 43.28 -35.95
C ASP A 445 9.38 43.98 -36.26
N ASN A 446 10.26 44.19 -35.27
CA ASN A 446 11.55 44.90 -35.46
C ASN A 446 12.76 44.05 -35.02
N GLN A 447 12.95 42.87 -35.61
CA GLN A 447 14.18 42.07 -35.49
C GLN A 447 14.68 41.52 -36.81
#